data_AF-A0A366M5Z7-F1
#
_entry.id   AF-A0A366M5Z7-F1
#
_cell.length_a   1.000
_cell.length_b   1.000
_cell.length_c   1.000
_cell.angle_alpha   90.00
_cell.angle_beta   90.00
_cell.angle_gamma   90.00
#
_symmetry.space_group_name_H-M   'P 1'
#
loop_
_entity.id
_entity.type
_entity.pdbx_description
1 polymer ?
#
loop_
_entity_poly.entity_id
_entity_poly.type
_entity_poly.pdbx_seq_one_letter_code
_entity_poly.pdbx_strand_id
1 'polypeptide(L)'
;MTEPAELAANLVRFLRRMEDHAASDPANLVYIDELAEALRETKLRAIARAGRAAREGGDYSIGEIGRILGVSKQAVHQLMAKGKALLEEQRARLGVVSLRERRRVRLVEAGVRERKVG
;
A
#
# COMPACT_ATOMS: atom_id res chain seq x y z
N MET A 1 -26.10 -15.28 2.10
CA MET A 1 -25.44 -14.09 1.51
C MET A 1 -23.95 -14.39 1.42
N THR A 2 -23.30 -14.06 0.32
CA THR A 2 -21.84 -14.25 0.21
C THR A 2 -21.14 -13.09 0.91
N GLU A 3 -20.05 -13.37 1.60
CA GLU A 3 -19.19 -12.40 2.31
C GLU A 3 -18.89 -11.10 1.50
N PRO A 4 -18.73 -11.14 0.16
CA PRO A 4 -18.56 -9.93 -0.66
C PRO A 4 -19.79 -9.02 -0.74
N ALA A 5 -21.02 -9.58 -0.71
CA ALA A 5 -22.25 -8.81 -0.83
C ALA A 5 -22.57 -8.04 0.45
N GLU A 6 -22.32 -8.65 1.62
CA GLU A 6 -22.46 -7.99 2.91
C GLU A 6 -21.41 -6.91 3.11
N LEU A 7 -20.16 -7.16 2.69
CA LEU A 7 -19.11 -6.14 2.69
C LEU A 7 -19.48 -4.94 1.81
N ALA A 8 -19.97 -5.18 0.59
CA ALA A 8 -20.41 -4.12 -0.30
C ALA A 8 -21.58 -3.31 0.32
N ALA A 9 -22.56 -4.00 0.90
CA ALA A 9 -23.67 -3.33 1.57
C ALA A 9 -23.22 -2.48 2.78
N ASN A 10 -22.25 -2.97 3.56
CA ASN A 10 -21.68 -2.23 4.68
C ASN A 10 -20.91 -0.99 4.22
N LEU A 11 -20.13 -1.09 3.14
CA LEU A 11 -19.43 0.06 2.55
C LEU A 11 -20.41 1.13 2.06
N VAL A 12 -21.49 0.75 1.37
CA VAL A 12 -22.51 1.70 0.92
C VAL A 12 -23.18 2.40 2.11
N ARG A 13 -23.53 1.66 3.17
CA ARG A 13 -24.10 2.24 4.39
C ARG A 13 -23.13 3.21 5.07
N PHE A 14 -21.85 2.86 5.12
CA PHE A 14 -20.81 3.71 5.69
C PHE A 14 -20.68 5.03 4.91
N LEU A 15 -20.61 4.97 3.57
CA LEU A 15 -20.48 6.16 2.73
C LEU A 15 -21.67 7.11 2.88
N ARG A 16 -22.90 6.58 2.92
CA ARG A 16 -24.10 7.39 3.17
C ARG A 16 -24.06 8.11 4.51
N ARG A 17 -23.64 7.41 5.57
CA ARG A 17 -23.53 8.02 6.90
C ARG A 17 -22.47 9.13 6.94
N MET A 18 -21.36 8.95 6.23
CA MET A 18 -20.34 9.99 6.09
C MET A 18 -20.88 11.24 5.37
N GLU A 19 -21.67 11.05 4.31
CA GLU A 19 -22.35 12.12 3.59
C GLU A 19 -23.33 12.88 4.51
N ASP A 20 -24.20 12.16 5.22
CA ASP A 20 -25.14 12.77 6.18
C ASP A 20 -24.41 13.56 7.28
N HIS A 21 -23.29 13.02 7.78
CA HIS A 21 -22.52 13.66 8.84
C HIS A 21 -21.82 14.93 8.37
N ALA A 22 -21.24 14.92 7.16
CA ALA A 22 -20.62 16.09 6.55
C ALA A 22 -21.64 17.16 6.15
N ALA A 23 -22.84 16.76 5.72
CA ALA A 23 -23.94 17.68 5.47
C ALA A 23 -24.44 18.34 6.76
N SER A 24 -24.43 17.62 7.88
CA SER A 24 -24.84 18.14 9.19
C SER A 24 -23.81 19.07 9.85
N ASP A 25 -22.52 18.82 9.60
CA ASP A 25 -21.42 19.65 10.07
C ASP A 25 -20.25 19.61 9.05
N PRO A 26 -20.05 20.69 8.27
CA PRO A 26 -19.00 20.76 7.26
C PRO A 26 -17.57 20.59 7.77
N ALA A 27 -17.31 20.74 9.08
CA ALA A 27 -15.99 20.45 9.65
C ALA A 27 -15.58 18.99 9.44
N ASN A 28 -16.56 18.08 9.30
CA ASN A 28 -16.33 16.66 9.07
C ASN A 28 -15.79 16.32 7.67
N LEU A 29 -15.71 17.29 6.75
CA LEU A 29 -15.07 17.08 5.45
C LEU A 29 -13.60 16.66 5.58
N VAL A 30 -12.93 17.05 6.67
CA VAL A 30 -11.56 16.60 6.98
C VAL A 30 -11.43 15.08 7.00
N TYR A 31 -12.45 14.36 7.48
CA TYR A 31 -12.44 12.91 7.54
C TYR A 31 -12.61 12.26 6.17
N ILE A 32 -13.29 12.94 5.23
CA ILE A 32 -13.41 12.49 3.85
C ILE A 32 -12.05 12.63 3.14
N ASP A 33 -11.36 13.74 3.37
CA ASP A 33 -10.01 13.95 2.83
C ASP A 33 -9.01 12.93 3.39
N GLU A 34 -9.03 12.68 4.69
CA GLU A 34 -8.21 11.65 5.33
C GLU A 34 -8.50 10.24 4.78
N LEU A 35 -9.78 9.90 4.60
CA LEU A 35 -10.18 8.62 4.02
C LEU A 35 -9.73 8.50 2.56
N ALA A 36 -9.87 9.57 1.77
CA ALA A 36 -9.44 9.59 0.37
C ALA A 36 -7.93 9.36 0.26
N GLU A 37 -7.13 9.99 1.13
CA GLU A 37 -5.69 9.76 1.17
C GLU A 37 -5.35 8.34 1.62
N ALA A 38 -6.02 7.81 2.65
CA ALA A 38 -5.82 6.43 3.10
C ALA A 38 -6.13 5.39 2.00
N LEU A 39 -7.20 5.61 1.22
CA LEU A 39 -7.55 4.77 0.06
C LEU A 39 -6.52 4.89 -1.06
N ARG A 40 -6.06 6.12 -1.35
CA ARG A 40 -5.01 6.39 -2.35
C ARG A 40 -3.72 5.67 -1.98
N GLU A 41 -3.24 5.82 -0.75
CA GLU A 41 -2.05 5.12 -0.27
C GLU A 41 -2.20 3.59 -0.33
N THR A 42 -3.36 3.09 0.07
CA THR A 42 -3.65 1.65 0.03
C THR A 42 -3.61 1.12 -1.40
N LYS A 43 -4.18 1.86 -2.36
CA LYS A 43 -4.07 1.54 -3.80
C LYS A 43 -2.61 1.53 -4.25
N LEU A 44 -1.80 2.52 -3.86
CA LEU A 44 -0.38 2.57 -4.23
C LEU A 44 0.41 1.37 -3.65
N ARG A 45 0.19 1.04 -2.37
CA ARG A 45 0.79 -0.16 -1.74
C ARG A 45 0.36 -1.44 -2.45
N ALA A 46 -0.91 -1.57 -2.82
CA ALA A 46 -1.43 -2.72 -3.56
C ALA A 46 -0.79 -2.84 -4.96
N ILE A 47 -0.65 -1.73 -5.69
CA ILE A 47 0.03 -1.69 -6.99
C ILE A 47 1.50 -2.12 -6.86
N ALA A 48 2.20 -1.65 -5.82
CA ALA A 48 3.59 -2.08 -5.58
C ALA A 48 3.70 -3.58 -5.31
N ARG A 49 2.75 -4.16 -4.55
CA ARG A 49 2.69 -5.61 -4.29
C ARG A 49 2.36 -6.40 -5.56
N ALA A 50 1.36 -5.97 -6.33
CA ALA A 50 0.99 -6.60 -7.59
C ALA A 50 2.15 -6.56 -8.60
N GLY A 51 2.84 -5.42 -8.70
CA GLY A 51 4.00 -5.30 -9.58
C GLY A 51 5.22 -6.09 -9.13
N ARG A 52 5.34 -6.41 -7.83
CA ARG A 52 6.33 -7.38 -7.34
C ARG A 52 5.94 -8.80 -7.76
N ALA A 53 4.70 -9.21 -7.51
CA ALA A 53 4.20 -10.52 -7.91
C ALA A 53 4.34 -10.76 -9.42
N ALA A 54 4.06 -9.75 -10.24
CA ALA A 54 4.25 -9.78 -11.69
C ALA A 54 5.69 -10.10 -12.14
N ARG A 55 6.70 -9.76 -11.32
CA ARG A 55 8.12 -10.08 -11.59
C ARG A 55 8.52 -11.47 -11.09
N GLU A 56 7.77 -12.01 -10.14
CA GLU A 56 7.98 -13.31 -9.51
C GLU A 56 7.13 -14.42 -10.19
N GLY A 57 6.58 -14.14 -11.38
CA GLY A 57 5.78 -15.10 -12.15
C GLY A 57 4.30 -15.17 -11.78
N GLY A 58 3.75 -14.14 -11.13
CA GLY A 58 2.33 -14.08 -10.79
C GLY A 58 1.40 -13.91 -12.00
N ASP A 59 0.10 -14.05 -11.74
CA ASP A 59 -0.96 -14.19 -12.76
C ASP A 59 -1.12 -12.99 -13.72
N TYR A 60 -0.63 -11.81 -13.32
CA TYR A 60 -0.75 -10.58 -14.12
C TYR A 60 0.61 -9.96 -14.38
N SER A 61 0.90 -9.66 -15.64
CA SER A 61 2.05 -8.86 -16.06
C SER A 61 1.86 -7.37 -15.73
N ILE A 62 2.95 -6.61 -15.71
CA ILE A 62 2.89 -5.13 -15.55
C ILE A 62 2.05 -4.47 -16.64
N GLY A 63 2.07 -5.02 -17.86
CA GLY A 63 1.26 -4.51 -18.96
C GLY A 63 -0.24 -4.71 -18.72
N GLU A 64 -0.63 -5.86 -18.17
CA GLU A 64 -2.02 -6.16 -17.78
C GLU A 64 -2.50 -5.28 -16.63
N ILE A 65 -1.65 -5.05 -15.63
CA ILE A 65 -1.93 -4.11 -14.55
C ILE A 65 -2.18 -2.71 -15.12
N GLY A 66 -1.37 -2.26 -16.10
CA GLY A 66 -1.57 -0.98 -16.79
C GLY A 66 -2.92 -0.92 -17.51
N ARG A 67 -3.30 -1.99 -18.23
CA ARG A 67 -4.60 -2.09 -18.90
C ARG A 67 -5.77 -2.03 -17.92
N ILE A 68 -5.71 -2.77 -16.81
CA ILE A 68 -6.75 -2.77 -15.75
C ILE A 68 -6.92 -1.36 -15.16
N LEU A 69 -5.81 -0.66 -14.93
CA LEU A 69 -5.81 0.67 -14.35
C LEU A 69 -6.11 1.79 -15.37
N GLY A 70 -6.14 1.49 -16.66
CA GLY A 70 -6.30 2.48 -17.72
C GLY A 70 -5.11 3.44 -17.87
N VAL A 71 -3.89 2.98 -17.57
CA VAL A 71 -2.68 3.81 -17.61
C VAL A 71 -1.54 3.14 -18.38
N SER A 72 -0.56 3.95 -18.80
CA SER A 72 0.63 3.43 -19.48
C SER A 72 1.49 2.56 -18.56
N LYS A 73 2.25 1.63 -19.16
CA LYS A 73 3.23 0.81 -18.42
C LYS A 73 4.22 1.66 -17.61
N GLN A 74 4.65 2.80 -18.16
CA GLN A 74 5.54 3.74 -17.47
C GLN A 74 4.86 4.36 -16.24
N ALA A 75 3.58 4.72 -16.34
CA ALA A 75 2.81 5.22 -15.20
C ALA A 75 2.66 4.14 -14.11
N VAL A 76 2.48 2.87 -14.47
CA VAL A 76 2.48 1.77 -13.48
C VAL A 76 3.81 1.72 -12.72
N HIS A 77 4.95 1.83 -13.41
CA HIS A 77 6.25 1.87 -12.73
C HIS A 77 6.41 3.05 -11.76
N GLN A 78 5.90 4.23 -12.12
CA GLN A 78 5.90 5.39 -11.22
C GLN A 78 5.00 5.16 -9.99
N LEU A 79 3.81 4.59 -10.19
CA LEU A 79 2.89 4.26 -9.09
C LEU A 79 3.47 3.18 -8.17
N MET A 80 4.15 2.17 -8.73
CA MET A 80 4.88 1.17 -7.95
C MET A 80 5.99 1.80 -7.11
N ALA A 81 6.75 2.75 -7.65
CA ALA A 81 7.81 3.43 -6.90
C ALA A 81 7.24 4.21 -5.70
N LYS A 82 6.13 4.94 -5.91
CA LYS A 82 5.40 5.63 -4.83
C LYS A 82 4.89 4.64 -3.77
N GLY A 83 4.27 3.54 -4.20
CA GLY A 83 3.80 2.50 -3.29
C GLY A 83 4.91 1.81 -2.51
N LYS A 84 6.09 1.61 -3.14
CA LYS A 84 7.26 1.07 -2.46
C LYS A 84 7.73 2.00 -1.34
N ALA A 85 7.81 3.31 -1.59
CA ALA A 85 8.17 4.28 -0.56
C ALA A 85 7.24 4.20 0.67
N LEU A 86 5.92 4.15 0.44
CA LEU A 86 4.93 3.99 1.51
C LEU A 86 5.08 2.67 2.29
N LEU A 87 5.45 1.58 1.61
CA LEU A 87 5.72 0.30 2.28
C LEU A 87 7.00 0.37 3.14
N GLU A 88 8.04 1.06 2.69
CA GLU A 88 9.25 1.24 3.49
C GLU A 88 9.01 2.16 4.69
N GLU A 89 8.22 3.23 4.53
CA GLU A 89 7.79 4.08 5.64
C GLU A 89 6.98 3.29 6.67
N GLN A 90 6.00 2.50 6.22
CA GLN A 90 5.22 1.63 7.09
C GLN A 90 6.13 0.64 7.84
N ARG A 91 7.12 0.05 7.16
CA ARG A 91 8.09 -0.86 7.78
C ARG A 91 9.00 -0.16 8.78
N ALA A 92 9.42 1.07 8.52
CA ALA A 92 10.20 1.88 9.43
C ALA A 92 9.39 2.19 10.70
N ARG A 93 8.12 2.58 10.54
CA ARG A 93 7.18 2.84 11.65
C ARG A 93 6.90 1.60 12.49
N LEU A 94 6.74 0.43 11.86
CA LEU A 94 6.51 -0.85 12.54
C LEU A 94 7.79 -1.50 13.10
N GLY A 95 8.96 -0.90 12.89
CA GLY A 95 10.24 -1.37 13.44
C GLY A 95 10.83 -2.65 12.83
N VAL A 96 10.13 -3.30 11.89
CA VAL A 96 10.48 -4.63 11.36
C VAL A 96 11.74 -4.63 10.48
N VAL A 97 12.05 -3.52 9.80
CA VAL A 97 13.28 -3.38 8.99
C VAL A 97 14.50 -3.02 9.85
N SER A 98 14.29 -2.54 11.08
CA SER A 98 15.37 -1.94 11.85
C SER A 98 16.37 -2.97 12.41
N LEU A 99 15.98 -4.18 12.77
CA LEU A 99 16.90 -5.10 13.47
C LEU A 99 17.92 -5.75 12.54
N ARG A 100 17.49 -6.21 11.35
CA ARG A 100 18.40 -6.85 10.38
C ARG A 100 19.35 -5.82 9.77
N GLU A 101 18.84 -4.64 9.41
CA GLU A 101 19.65 -3.54 8.88
C GLU A 101 20.60 -2.98 9.94
N ARG A 102 20.13 -2.73 11.18
CA ARG A 102 21.00 -2.30 12.29
C ARG A 102 22.04 -3.35 12.62
N ARG A 103 21.70 -4.64 12.62
CA ARG A 103 22.67 -5.72 12.81
C ARG A 103 23.74 -5.69 11.71
N ARG A 104 23.33 -5.53 10.45
CA ARG A 104 24.27 -5.46 9.32
C ARG A 104 25.20 -4.25 9.43
N VAL A 105 24.67 -3.07 9.74
CA VAL A 105 25.46 -1.85 9.97
C VAL A 105 26.44 -2.04 11.13
N ARG A 106 25.99 -2.54 12.28
CA ARG A 106 26.85 -2.80 13.45
C ARG A 106 27.93 -3.84 13.17
N LEU A 107 27.63 -4.87 12.38
CA LEU A 107 28.62 -5.88 11.97
C LEU A 107 29.68 -5.27 11.05
N VAL A 108 29.29 -4.39 10.13
CA VAL A 108 30.22 -3.64 9.28
C VAL A 108 31.09 -2.70 10.10
N GLU A 109 30.52 -1.92 11.02
CA GLU A 109 31.25 -1.03 11.93
C GLU A 109 32.23 -1.80 12.84
N ALA A 110 31.86 -2.98 13.29
CA ALA A 110 32.71 -3.85 14.11
C ALA A 110 33.74 -4.66 13.30
N GLY A 111 33.79 -4.51 11.97
CA GLY A 111 34.67 -5.29 11.09
C GLY A 111 34.34 -6.78 11.03
N VAL A 112 33.16 -7.18 11.51
CA VAL A 112 32.72 -8.58 11.57
C VAL A 112 31.96 -8.93 10.30
N ARG A 113 32.44 -9.91 9.53
CA ARG A 113 31.71 -10.42 8.36
C ARG A 113 30.43 -11.14 8.80
N GLU A 114 29.32 -10.79 8.15
CA GLU A 114 28.04 -11.45 8.38
C GLU A 114 28.10 -12.92 7.91
N ARG A 115 27.96 -13.88 8.84
CA ARG A 115 27.83 -15.30 8.50
C ARG A 115 26.46 -15.54 7.85
N LYS A 116 26.45 -16.04 6.61
CA LYS A 116 25.25 -16.58 5.97
C LYS A 116 24.85 -17.84 6.73
N VAL A 117 23.75 -17.78 7.48
CA VAL A 117 23.08 -18.99 7.92
C VAL A 117 22.14 -19.36 6.77
N GLY A 118 22.32 -20.57 6.25
CA GLY A 118 21.53 -21.12 5.14
C GLY A 118 20.06 -21.29 5.49
#